data_AF-A0A495VV43-F1
#
_entry.id   AF-A0A495VV43-F1
#
_cell.length_a   1.000
_cell.length_b   1.000
_cell.length_c   1.000
_cell.angle_alpha   90.00
_cell.angle_beta   90.00
_cell.angle_gamma   90.00
#
_symmetry.space_group_name_H-M   'P 1'
#
loop_
_entity.id
_entity.type
_entity.pdbx_description
1 polymer ?
#
loop_
_entity_poly.entity_id
_entity_poly.type
_entity_poly.pdbx_seq_one_letter_code
_entity_poly.pdbx_strand_id
1 'polypeptide(L)'
;MDAKLAEELRLLLDAAADRAQPWLHRLAADGGHDARTCGWCPLCNAVALVRGDRSELAARAAEHVSGLIALLREALAEPVDRPGGADEQPPAEPRVQRIPVVRSAGTRRTPC
;
A
#
# COMPACT_ATOMS: atom_id res chain seq x y z
N MET A 1 6.98 13.50 23.17
CA MET A 1 6.35 13.87 21.90
C MET A 1 6.70 15.33 21.66
N ASP A 2 7.73 15.58 20.86
CA ASP A 2 8.24 16.93 20.62
C ASP A 2 7.23 17.78 19.85
N ALA A 3 6.78 18.88 20.46
CA ALA A 3 5.78 19.77 19.87
C ALA A 3 6.22 20.31 18.51
N LYS A 4 7.53 20.52 18.32
CA LYS A 4 8.13 20.93 17.05
C LYS A 4 7.97 19.87 15.95
N LEU A 5 8.25 18.61 16.25
CA LEU A 5 8.11 17.51 15.29
C LEU A 5 6.64 17.32 14.89
N ALA A 6 5.73 17.41 15.86
CA ALA A 6 4.30 17.35 15.58
C ALA A 6 3.82 18.49 14.66
N GLU A 7 4.42 19.67 14.80
CA GLU A 7 4.11 20.83 13.95
C GLU A 7 4.69 20.68 12.55
N GLU A 8 5.96 20.24 12.42
CA GLU A 8 6.57 19.95 11.13
C GLU A 8 5.81 18.85 10.37
N LEU A 9 5.38 17.79 11.07
CA LEU A 9 4.53 16.74 10.50
C LEU A 9 3.18 17.30 10.04
N ARG A 10 2.55 18.18 10.82
CA ARG A 10 1.30 18.84 10.41
C ARG A 10 1.48 19.62 9.13
N LEU A 11 2.51 20.46 9.05
CA LEU A 11 2.82 21.25 7.86
C LEU A 11 3.06 20.36 6.64
N LEU A 12 3.74 19.24 6.82
CA LEU A 12 3.98 18.28 5.74
C LEU A 12 2.69 17.60 5.27
N LEU A 13 1.81 17.23 6.21
CA LEU A 13 0.51 16.63 5.92
C LEU A 13 -0.42 17.62 5.21
N ASP A 14 -0.40 18.89 5.62
CA ASP A 14 -1.21 19.95 5.00
C ASP A 14 -0.79 20.17 3.55
N ALA A 15 0.52 20.28 3.30
CA ALA A 15 1.07 20.36 1.94
C ALA A 15 0.77 19.12 1.08
N ALA A 16 0.74 17.93 1.69
CA ALA A 16 0.35 16.70 1.01
C ALA A 16 -1.15 16.67 0.69
N ALA A 17 -2.01 17.12 1.60
CA ALA A 17 -3.45 17.22 1.42
C ALA A 17 -3.81 18.18 0.28
N ASP A 18 -3.15 19.34 0.21
CA ASP A 18 -3.31 20.30 -0.89
C ASP A 18 -2.97 19.68 -2.25
N ARG A 19 -1.94 18.83 -2.32
CA ARG A 19 -1.60 18.08 -3.54
C ARG A 19 -2.54 16.93 -3.86
N ALA A 20 -3.15 16.32 -2.84
CA ALA A 20 -4.11 15.24 -3.01
C ALA A 20 -5.49 15.75 -3.47
N GLN A 21 -5.87 16.96 -3.06
CA GLN A 21 -7.13 17.62 -3.41
C GLN A 21 -7.50 17.54 -4.91
N PRO A 22 -6.62 17.85 -5.89
CA PRO A 22 -6.96 17.73 -7.32
C PRO A 22 -7.19 16.29 -7.77
N TRP A 23 -6.52 15.32 -7.17
CA TRP A 23 -6.75 13.90 -7.46
C TRP A 23 -8.11 13.45 -6.91
N LEU A 24 -8.45 13.86 -5.68
CA LEU A 24 -9.76 13.61 -5.08
C LEU A 24 -10.88 14.26 -5.89
N HIS A 25 -10.65 15.49 -6.39
CA HIS A 25 -11.62 16.17 -7.23
C HIS A 25 -11.82 15.48 -8.57
N ARG A 26 -10.76 14.97 -9.20
CA ARG A 26 -10.87 14.14 -10.42
C ARG A 26 -11.64 12.86 -10.16
N LEU A 27 -11.31 12.14 -9.08
CA LEU A 27 -12.03 10.92 -8.68
C LEU A 27 -13.52 11.19 -8.39
N ALA A 28 -13.84 12.35 -7.81
CA ALA A 28 -15.22 12.75 -7.56
C ALA A 28 -15.96 13.15 -8.85
N ALA A 29 -15.27 13.83 -9.79
CA ALA A 29 -15.82 14.22 -11.08
C ALA A 29 -16.03 13.00 -12.01
N ASP A 30 -15.11 12.04 -11.99
CA ASP A 30 -15.22 10.74 -12.67
C ASP A 30 -16.18 9.78 -11.91
N GLY A 31 -16.74 10.22 -10.79
CA GLY A 31 -17.58 9.48 -9.84
C GLY A 31 -19.02 9.21 -10.30
N GLY A 32 -19.36 9.40 -11.58
CA GLY A 32 -20.62 8.95 -12.16
C GLY A 32 -20.69 7.43 -12.27
N HIS A 33 -20.72 6.71 -11.14
CA HIS A 33 -20.70 5.25 -11.10
C HIS A 33 -22.13 4.68 -11.13
N ASP A 34 -22.41 3.92 -12.17
CA ASP A 34 -23.58 3.04 -12.26
C ASP A 34 -23.48 1.93 -11.19
N ALA A 35 -24.57 1.58 -10.51
CA ALA A 35 -24.57 0.74 -9.30
C ALA A 35 -23.92 -0.66 -9.46
N ARG A 36 -23.65 -1.09 -10.70
CA ARG A 36 -22.99 -2.36 -11.02
C ARG A 36 -21.45 -2.33 -10.98
N THR A 37 -20.81 -1.14 -10.96
CA THR A 37 -19.34 -1.02 -10.94
C THR A 37 -18.76 -0.79 -9.55
N CYS A 38 -19.59 -0.58 -8.52
CA CYS A 38 -19.18 -0.36 -7.14
C CYS A 38 -18.42 -1.54 -6.51
N GLY A 39 -18.47 -2.74 -7.11
CA GLY A 39 -17.70 -3.90 -6.64
C GLY A 39 -16.17 -3.78 -6.81
N TRP A 40 -15.70 -2.92 -7.72
CA TRP A 40 -14.28 -2.71 -8.00
C TRP A 40 -13.80 -1.26 -7.79
N CYS A 41 -14.71 -0.33 -7.48
CA CYS A 41 -14.32 1.05 -7.19
C CYS A 41 -13.43 1.10 -5.93
N PRO A 42 -12.18 1.59 -6.03
CA PRO A 42 -11.26 1.65 -4.90
C PRO A 42 -11.76 2.56 -3.78
N LEU A 43 -12.56 3.58 -4.11
CA LEU A 43 -13.20 4.44 -3.12
C LEU A 43 -14.34 3.72 -2.38
N CYS A 44 -15.21 2.98 -3.08
CA CYS A 44 -16.26 2.20 -2.43
C CYS A 44 -15.67 1.09 -1.55
N ASN A 45 -14.58 0.44 -1.99
CA ASN A 45 -13.83 -0.51 -1.16
C ASN A 45 -13.19 0.17 0.05
N ALA A 46 -12.56 1.34 -0.12
CA ALA A 46 -11.98 2.10 0.99
C ALA A 46 -13.04 2.54 2.01
N VAL A 47 -14.20 3.03 1.54
CA VAL A 47 -15.34 3.38 2.40
C VAL A 47 -15.90 2.15 3.10
N ALA A 48 -15.99 0.99 2.43
CA ALA A 48 -16.42 -0.26 3.06
C ALA A 48 -15.43 -0.74 4.13
N LEU A 49 -14.11 -0.57 3.91
CA LEU A 49 -13.07 -0.85 4.90
C LEU A 49 -13.18 0.10 6.10
N VAL A 50 -13.40 1.40 5.88
CA VAL A 50 -13.61 2.40 6.94
C VAL A 50 -14.91 2.13 7.70
N ARG A 51 -15.97 1.70 7.01
CA ARG A 51 -17.28 1.37 7.59
C ARG A 51 -17.29 0.03 8.33
N GLY A 52 -16.23 -0.78 8.18
CA GLY A 52 -16.07 -2.05 8.90
C GLY A 52 -16.84 -3.23 8.28
N ASP A 53 -17.33 -3.09 7.05
CA ASP A 53 -18.18 -4.12 6.41
C ASP A 53 -17.41 -5.40 6.02
N ARG A 54 -16.07 -5.41 6.13
CA ARG A 54 -15.22 -6.62 6.03
C ARG A 54 -14.11 -6.64 7.09
N SER A 55 -14.50 -7.04 8.31
CA SER A 55 -13.67 -7.15 9.51
C SER A 55 -12.48 -8.11 9.42
N GLU A 56 -12.48 -9.08 8.50
CA GLU A 56 -11.38 -10.06 8.38
C GLU A 56 -10.09 -9.43 7.80
N LEU A 57 -10.23 -8.51 6.84
CA LEU A 57 -9.12 -7.73 6.29
C LEU A 57 -8.67 -6.62 7.25
N ALA A 58 -9.62 -6.01 7.97
CA ALA A 58 -9.30 -4.99 8.97
C ALA A 58 -8.54 -5.57 10.17
N ALA A 59 -8.88 -6.78 10.62
CA ALA A 59 -8.16 -7.47 11.70
C ALA A 59 -6.73 -7.84 11.27
N ARG A 60 -6.56 -8.42 10.07
CA ARG A 60 -5.24 -8.72 9.49
C ARG A 60 -4.40 -7.46 9.30
N ALA A 61 -5.01 -6.39 8.80
CA ALA A 61 -4.34 -5.10 8.64
C ALA A 61 -3.94 -4.51 9.99
N ALA A 62 -4.78 -4.60 11.02
CA ALA A 62 -4.47 -4.12 12.37
C ALA A 62 -3.27 -4.85 12.99
N GLU A 63 -3.17 -6.18 12.80
CA GLU A 63 -2.01 -6.97 13.24
C GLU A 63 -0.71 -6.55 12.53
N HIS A 64 -0.76 -6.25 11.23
CA HIS A 64 0.43 -5.78 10.51
C HIS A 64 0.79 -4.32 10.84
N VAL A 65 -0.21 -3.48 11.06
CA VAL A 65 -0.05 -2.06 11.43
C VAL A 65 0.52 -1.92 12.84
N SER A 66 0.14 -2.80 13.78
CA SER A 66 0.71 -2.78 15.14
C SER A 66 2.20 -3.07 15.13
N GLY A 67 2.65 -4.07 14.36
CA GLY A 67 4.07 -4.37 14.16
C GLY A 67 4.83 -3.23 13.49
N LEU A 68 4.25 -2.61 12.46
CA LEU A 68 4.84 -1.44 11.80
C LEU A 68 4.96 -0.23 12.75
N ILE A 69 3.94 0.05 13.55
CA ILE A 69 3.95 1.13 14.54
C ILE A 69 4.98 0.86 15.63
N ALA A 70 5.14 -0.39 16.05
CA ALA A 70 6.17 -0.77 17.02
C ALA A 70 7.58 -0.48 16.48
N LEU A 71 7.86 -0.87 15.23
CA LEU A 71 9.13 -0.56 14.57
C LEU A 71 9.35 0.94 14.39
N LEU A 72 8.28 1.68 14.04
CA LEU A 72 8.37 3.13 13.87
C LEU A 72 8.69 3.83 15.21
N ARG A 73 8.06 3.37 16.30
CA ARG A 73 8.33 3.89 17.65
C ARG A 73 9.74 3.58 18.09
N GLU A 74 10.26 2.40 17.78
CA GLU A 74 11.65 2.03 18.07
C GLU A 74 12.62 2.92 17.28
N ALA A 75 12.40 3.07 15.97
CA ALA A 75 13.22 3.93 15.12
C ALA A 75 13.18 5.42 15.50
N LEU A 76 12.09 5.88 16.12
CA LEU A 76 11.94 7.25 16.63
C LEU A 76 12.46 7.41 18.07
N ALA A 77 12.52 6.32 18.85
CA ALA A 77 13.08 6.32 20.20
C ALA A 77 14.60 6.29 20.18
N GLU A 78 15.21 5.73 19.14
CA GLU A 78 16.65 5.74 18.93
C GLU A 78 17.12 7.13 18.44
N PRO A 79 17.90 7.90 19.22
CA PRO A 79 18.58 9.07 18.69
C PRO A 79 19.58 8.59 17.63
N VAL A 80 19.37 8.99 16.37
CA VAL A 80 20.23 8.61 15.24
C VAL A 80 21.63 9.22 15.41
N ASP A 81 22.49 8.53 16.13
CA ASP A 81 23.93 8.72 16.07
C ASP A 81 24.43 7.90 14.87
N ARG A 82 24.89 8.59 13.83
CA ARG A 82 25.24 7.97 12.55
C ARG A 82 26.77 7.87 12.44
N PRO A 83 27.39 6.72 12.74
CA PRO A 83 28.70 6.40 12.19
C PRO A 83 28.52 5.81 10.78
N GLY A 84 29.44 6.17 9.89
CA GLY A 84 29.34 5.95 8.45
C GLY A 84 29.55 4.51 7.98
N GLY A 85 29.31 4.36 6.67
CA GLY A 85 29.91 3.34 5.81
C GLY A 85 29.47 1.91 6.09
N ALA A 86 28.30 1.52 5.58
CA ALA A 86 28.05 0.11 5.29
C ALA A 86 28.65 -0.21 3.92
N ASP A 87 29.60 -1.13 3.93
CA ASP A 87 30.29 -1.72 2.79
C ASP A 87 29.38 -2.03 1.59
N GLU A 88 29.92 -1.70 0.42
CA GLU A 88 29.47 -2.14 -0.91
C GLU A 88 29.33 -3.68 -0.93
N GLN A 89 28.09 -4.17 -0.80
CA GLN A 89 27.78 -5.56 -1.10
C GLN A 89 27.95 -5.78 -2.62
N PRO A 90 28.79 -6.72 -3.07
CA PRO A 90 28.90 -7.02 -4.49
C PRO A 90 27.54 -7.50 -5.02
N PRO A 91 27.13 -7.09 -6.23
CA PRO A 91 25.81 -7.41 -6.76
C PRO A 91 25.63 -8.93 -6.86
N ALA A 92 24.65 -9.44 -6.12
CA ALA A 92 24.20 -10.83 -6.26
C ALA A 92 23.61 -11.00 -7.67
N GLU A 93 24.32 -11.72 -8.53
CA GLU A 93 23.89 -11.98 -9.89
C GLU A 93 22.49 -12.61 -9.92
N PRO A 94 21.61 -12.16 -10.83
CA PRO A 94 20.25 -12.67 -10.92
C PRO A 94 20.26 -14.15 -11.33
N ARG A 95 19.90 -15.04 -10.38
CA ARG A 95 19.75 -16.47 -10.67
C ARG A 95 18.51 -16.72 -11.52
N VAL A 96 18.70 -16.83 -12.82
CA VAL A 96 17.65 -17.20 -13.77
C VAL A 96 17.32 -18.69 -13.62
N GLN A 97 16.17 -18.99 -13.01
CA GLN A 97 15.59 -20.33 -12.99
C GLN A 97 14.85 -20.57 -14.31
N ARG A 98 15.40 -21.41 -15.18
CA ARG A 98 14.74 -21.81 -16.44
C ARG A 98 13.58 -22.75 -16.12
N ILE A 99 12.35 -22.23 -16.17
CA ILE A 99 11.13 -23.03 -16.07
C ILE A 99 10.83 -23.62 -17.46
N PRO A 100 10.78 -24.95 -17.63
CA PRO A 100 10.37 -25.56 -18.88
C PRO A 100 8.86 -25.35 -19.08
N VAL A 101 8.50 -24.61 -20.14
CA VAL A 101 7.10 -24.42 -20.53
C VAL A 101 6.65 -25.63 -21.34
N VAL A 102 5.89 -26.52 -20.71
CA VAL A 102 5.20 -27.61 -21.41
C VAL A 102 3.88 -27.05 -21.93
N ARG A 103 3.76 -26.89 -23.26
CA ARG A 103 2.49 -26.52 -23.87
C ARG A 103 1.58 -27.74 -23.80
N SER A 104 0.59 -27.70 -22.91
CA SER A 104 -0.49 -28.67 -22.91
C SER A 104 -1.25 -28.54 -24.22
N ALA A 105 -1.24 -29.60 -25.04
CA ALA A 105 -2.08 -29.69 -26.22
C ALA A 105 -3.53 -29.72 -25.73
N GLY A 106 -4.19 -28.56 -25.81
CA GLY A 106 -5.60 -28.42 -25.48
C GLY A 106 -6.40 -29.43 -26.29
N THR A 107 -6.97 -30.42 -25.60
CA THR A 107 -7.93 -31.33 -26.20
C THR A 107 -9.10 -30.48 -26.71
N ARG A 108 -9.23 -30.35 -28.03
CA ARG A 108 -10.42 -29.76 -28.64
C ARG A 108 -11.59 -30.68 -28.32
N ARG A 109 -12.37 -30.32 -27.31
CA ARG A 109 -13.73 -30.85 -27.13
C ARG A 109 -14.60 -30.24 -28.24
N THR A 110 -14.93 -31.04 -29.22
CA THR A 110 -15.95 -30.74 -30.24
C THR A 110 -17.32 -30.67 -29.57
N PRO A 111 -18.12 -29.60 -29.75
CA PRO A 111 -19.54 -29.65 -29.44
C PRO A 111 -20.26 -30.49 -30.51
N CYS A 112 -21.24 -31.28 -30.08
CA CYS A 112 -22.19 -31.99 -30.94
C CYS A 112 -23.10 -31.01 -31.69
#